data_AF-A0A2J0MZW9-F1
#
_entry.id   AF-A0A2J0MZW9-F1
#
_cell.length_a   1.000
_cell.length_b   1.000
_cell.length_c   1.000
_cell.angle_alpha   90.00
_cell.angle_beta   90.00
_cell.angle_gamma   90.00
#
_symmetry.space_group_name_H-M   'P 1'
#
loop_
_entity.id
_entity.type
_entity.pdbx_description
1 polymer ?
#
loop_
_entity_poly.entity_id
_entity_poly.type
_entity_poly.pdbx_seq_one_letter_code
_entity_poly.pdbx_strand_id
1 'polypeptide(L)'
;TSAGRVPTDGGYRFYVDSLLEPKHLTKEEETIINKLIHSSGSDIEYAMQNASKAISIVTNVAGLVLTPRLKRSIFKHIELFNIDDSRILAVIITTSGFVKNSIMDFEEHLTRQELTRITEFLNSELEGVSLGDIKSYLTRKLLEERDSFYTFLKRAADILSIPGLFKTDDHLYFDGTACIMSHPEFTDIKKARLFLRACEDKKGLLNLLNQDMELEGVKIHIGKENICNEIQELSIVTCNYKVNDMTVGAIAAIGPTRMEYGKIISVLEYISNELGKEMESLG
;
A
#
# COMPACT_ATOMS: atom_id res chain seq x y z
N THR A 1 -25.42 15.08 36.59
CA THR A 1 -25.75 15.32 35.16
C THR A 1 -24.62 16.13 34.56
N SER A 2 -23.79 15.52 33.70
CA SER A 2 -22.67 16.23 33.09
C SER A 2 -23.21 17.29 32.12
N ALA A 3 -22.82 18.56 32.31
CA ALA A 3 -23.20 19.70 31.48
C ALA A 3 -22.32 19.85 30.23
N GLY A 4 -21.40 18.90 29.97
CA GLY A 4 -20.55 18.91 28.79
C GLY A 4 -21.33 18.51 27.54
N ARG A 5 -21.42 19.41 26.55
CA ARG A 5 -21.93 19.09 25.22
C ARG A 5 -20.84 18.37 24.43
N VAL A 6 -21.18 17.28 23.74
CA VAL A 6 -20.29 16.65 22.76
C VAL A 6 -20.20 17.57 21.53
N PRO A 7 -19.00 17.93 21.04
CA PRO A 7 -18.85 18.72 19.83
C PRO A 7 -19.51 18.05 18.62
N THR A 8 -20.01 18.86 17.69
CA THR A 8 -20.43 18.38 16.36
C THR A 8 -19.23 18.15 15.46
N ASP A 9 -19.42 17.48 14.32
CA ASP A 9 -18.39 17.32 13.28
C ASP A 9 -17.74 18.67 12.92
N GLY A 10 -18.54 19.73 12.74
CA GLY A 10 -18.04 21.07 12.48
C GLY A 10 -17.24 21.69 13.63
N GLY A 11 -17.54 21.30 14.88
CA GLY A 11 -16.75 21.68 16.05
C GLY A 11 -15.38 21.01 16.07
N TYR A 12 -15.32 19.72 15.73
CA TYR A 12 -14.05 19.01 15.57
C TYR A 12 -13.23 19.54 14.38
N ARG A 13 -13.89 19.85 13.26
CA ARG A 13 -13.26 20.52 12.11
C ARG A 13 -12.63 21.85 12.51
N PHE A 14 -13.37 22.71 13.22
CA PHE A 14 -12.82 23.97 13.74
C PHE A 14 -11.62 23.76 14.66
N TYR A 15 -11.68 22.76 15.56
CA TYR A 15 -10.56 22.40 16.41
C TYR A 15 -9.32 22.01 15.61
N VAL A 16 -9.48 21.12 14.63
CA VAL A 16 -8.38 20.65 13.77
C VAL A 16 -7.78 21.80 12.96
N ASP A 17 -8.61 22.67 12.39
CA ASP A 17 -8.15 23.71 11.48
C ASP A 17 -7.55 24.92 12.21
N SER A 18 -7.99 25.21 13.44
CA SER A 18 -7.68 26.49 14.13
C SER A 18 -6.99 26.37 15.48
N LEU A 19 -7.07 25.21 16.15
CA LEU A 19 -6.62 25.05 17.54
C LEU A 19 -5.63 23.90 17.73
N LEU A 20 -5.37 23.11 16.69
CA LEU A 20 -4.55 21.93 16.79
C LEU A 20 -3.06 22.31 16.92
N GLU A 21 -2.45 21.89 18.01
CA GLU A 21 -1.01 22.04 18.22
C GLU A 21 -0.26 20.78 17.74
N PRO A 22 0.92 20.94 17.11
CA PRO A 22 1.78 19.81 16.79
C PRO A 22 2.14 19.05 18.07
N LYS A 23 2.00 17.73 18.07
CA LYS A 23 2.52 16.87 19.13
C LYS A 23 3.84 16.26 18.67
N HIS A 24 4.63 15.80 19.63
CA HIS A 24 5.83 15.02 19.35
C HIS A 24 5.65 13.63 19.94
N LEU A 25 6.18 12.63 19.22
CA LEU A 25 6.29 11.27 19.74
C LEU A 25 7.22 11.24 20.93
N THR A 26 6.87 10.43 21.91
CA THR A 26 7.80 10.07 22.99
C THR A 26 8.84 9.09 22.47
N LYS A 27 10.01 9.02 23.12
CA LYS A 27 11.05 8.05 22.77
C LYS A 27 10.60 6.60 22.90
N GLU A 28 9.69 6.33 23.82
CA GLU A 28 9.08 5.01 24.00
C GLU A 28 8.21 4.63 22.79
N GLU A 29 7.40 5.56 22.30
CA GLU A 29 6.56 5.36 21.11
C GLU A 29 7.41 5.17 19.85
N GLU A 30 8.44 6.00 19.64
CA GLU A 30 9.40 5.80 18.55
C GLU A 30 10.05 4.40 18.61
N THR A 31 10.44 3.95 19.81
CA THR A 31 11.04 2.63 20.02
C THR A 31 10.07 1.49 19.66
N ILE A 32 8.79 1.62 20.04
CA ILE A 32 7.75 0.65 19.69
C ILE A 32 7.56 0.58 18.17
N ILE A 33 7.46 1.75 17.52
CA ILE A 33 7.28 1.84 16.07
C ILE A 33 8.46 1.19 15.34
N ASN A 34 9.69 1.58 15.66
CA ASN A 34 10.89 1.07 15.01
C ASN A 34 11.04 -0.44 15.20
N LYS A 35 10.73 -0.94 16.40
CA LYS A 35 10.78 -2.39 16.67
C LYS A 35 9.78 -3.18 15.82
N LEU A 36 8.60 -2.62 15.55
CA LEU A 36 7.59 -3.27 14.72
C LEU A 36 7.96 -3.20 13.23
N ILE A 37 8.31 -2.01 12.73
CA ILE A 37 8.62 -1.79 11.32
C ILE A 37 9.86 -2.59 10.90
N HIS A 38 10.96 -2.51 11.67
CA HIS A 38 12.24 -3.16 11.35
C HIS A 38 12.37 -4.58 11.95
N SER A 39 11.26 -5.22 12.31
CA SER A 39 11.32 -6.59 12.84
C SER A 39 11.72 -7.58 11.74
N SER A 40 12.35 -8.70 12.13
CA SER A 40 12.93 -9.69 11.21
C SER A 40 11.87 -10.44 10.39
N GLY A 41 11.35 -9.80 9.35
CA GLY A 41 10.58 -10.41 8.28
C GLY A 41 10.93 -9.70 6.97
N SER A 42 11.39 -10.47 5.99
CA SER A 42 12.10 -9.97 4.81
C SER A 42 11.20 -9.71 3.60
N ASP A 43 9.94 -9.32 3.82
CA ASP A 43 9.02 -9.02 2.72
C ASP A 43 8.10 -7.83 3.05
N ILE A 44 7.72 -7.11 2.01
CA ILE A 44 6.88 -5.90 2.02
C ILE A 44 5.58 -6.17 2.76
N GLU A 45 4.97 -7.34 2.57
CA GLU A 45 3.71 -7.71 3.24
C GLU A 45 3.83 -7.65 4.77
N TYR A 46 4.96 -8.11 5.31
CA TYR A 46 5.22 -8.11 6.75
C TYR A 46 5.41 -6.69 7.29
N ALA A 47 6.13 -5.84 6.55
CA ALA A 47 6.31 -4.43 6.88
C ALA A 47 4.97 -3.67 6.90
N MET A 48 4.10 -3.90 5.90
CA MET A 48 2.77 -3.29 5.85
C MET A 48 1.88 -3.73 7.02
N GLN A 49 1.88 -5.02 7.36
CA GLN A 49 1.11 -5.54 8.48
C GLN A 49 1.59 -4.94 9.81
N ASN A 50 2.91 -4.89 10.04
CA ASN A 50 3.48 -4.31 11.25
C ASN A 50 3.27 -2.80 11.36
N ALA A 51 3.30 -2.07 10.25
CA ALA A 51 2.95 -0.65 10.23
C ALA A 51 1.50 -0.43 10.67
N SER A 52 0.54 -1.22 10.15
CA SER A 52 -0.87 -1.12 10.58
C SER A 52 -1.05 -1.39 12.08
N LYS A 53 -0.31 -2.35 12.60
CA LYS A 53 -0.28 -2.70 14.02
C LYS A 53 0.39 -1.62 14.88
N ALA A 54 1.48 -1.02 14.42
CA ALA A 54 2.17 0.07 15.11
C ALA A 54 1.26 1.29 15.25
N ILE A 55 0.54 1.66 14.17
CA ILE A 55 -0.49 2.71 14.21
C ILE A 55 -1.48 2.38 15.32
N SER A 56 -2.04 1.17 15.33
CA SER A 56 -3.06 0.81 16.31
C SER A 56 -2.55 0.86 17.75
N ILE A 57 -1.39 0.25 18.04
CA ILE A 57 -0.84 0.18 19.40
C ILE A 57 -0.57 1.58 19.96
N VAL A 58 0.02 2.47 19.16
CA VAL A 58 0.47 3.79 19.63
C VAL A 58 -0.71 4.77 19.73
N THR A 59 -1.68 4.68 18.82
CA THR A 59 -2.83 5.60 18.77
C THR A 59 -4.07 5.11 19.50
N ASN A 60 -4.13 3.82 19.85
CA ASN A 60 -5.29 3.13 20.38
C ASN A 60 -6.55 3.22 19.48
N VAL A 61 -6.36 3.38 18.17
CA VAL A 61 -7.44 3.30 17.17
C VAL A 61 -7.12 2.21 16.14
N ALA A 62 -7.93 2.07 15.09
CA ALA A 62 -7.63 1.11 14.03
C ALA A 62 -6.60 1.69 13.06
N GLY A 63 -5.61 0.87 12.68
CA GLY A 63 -4.56 1.23 11.74
C GLY A 63 -4.75 0.54 10.40
N LEU A 64 -4.50 1.27 9.31
CA LEU A 64 -4.63 0.78 7.95
C LEU A 64 -3.39 1.13 7.14
N VAL A 65 -3.03 0.23 6.24
CA VAL A 65 -1.94 0.45 5.29
C VAL A 65 -2.36 -0.06 3.92
N LEU A 66 -2.39 0.85 2.96
CA LEU A 66 -2.61 0.56 1.56
C LEU A 66 -1.26 0.21 0.92
N THR A 67 -1.17 -0.95 0.27
CA THR A 67 0.04 -1.41 -0.41
C THR A 67 0.50 -0.49 -1.55
N PRO A 68 1.78 -0.60 -1.94
CA PRO A 68 2.29 0.11 -3.10
C PRO A 68 1.50 -0.16 -4.38
N ARG A 69 1.17 0.91 -5.12
CA ARG A 69 0.49 0.82 -6.42
C ARG A 69 1.44 0.40 -7.54
N LEU A 70 1.95 -0.83 -7.52
CA LEU A 70 2.91 -1.28 -8.55
C LEU A 70 2.32 -1.25 -9.97
N LYS A 71 1.00 -1.42 -10.15
CA LYS A 71 0.34 -1.30 -11.47
C LYS A 71 0.62 0.02 -12.18
N ARG A 72 0.74 1.14 -11.44
CA ARG A 72 1.03 2.46 -12.03
C ARG A 72 2.52 2.75 -12.13
N SER A 73 3.37 1.94 -11.50
CA SER A 73 4.81 2.09 -11.61
C SER A 73 5.24 1.89 -13.05
N ILE A 74 6.22 2.68 -13.47
CA ILE A 74 6.80 2.60 -14.81
C ILE A 74 7.89 1.52 -14.77
N PHE A 75 7.87 0.63 -15.75
CA PHE A 75 8.93 -0.35 -15.96
C PHE A 75 10.25 0.36 -16.25
N LYS A 76 11.31 -0.07 -15.56
CA LYS A 76 12.67 0.45 -15.78
C LYS A 76 13.60 -0.62 -16.33
N HIS A 77 13.60 -1.82 -15.74
CA HIS A 77 14.50 -2.90 -16.15
C HIS A 77 13.95 -4.27 -15.73
N ILE A 78 14.30 -5.32 -16.45
CA ILE A 78 14.15 -6.72 -16.03
C ILE A 78 15.46 -7.46 -16.24
N GLU A 79 15.81 -8.30 -15.26
CA GLU A 79 16.89 -9.26 -15.37
C GLU A 79 16.32 -10.67 -15.15
N LEU A 80 16.74 -11.62 -15.99
CA LEU A 80 16.33 -13.01 -15.91
C LEU A 80 17.55 -13.87 -15.57
N PHE A 81 17.43 -14.75 -14.59
CA PHE A 81 18.48 -15.68 -14.19
C PHE A 81 17.97 -17.11 -14.22
N ASN A 82 18.72 -18.03 -14.83
CA ASN A 82 18.45 -19.46 -14.67
C ASN A 82 18.87 -19.90 -13.27
N ILE A 83 17.93 -20.50 -12.52
CA ILE A 83 18.22 -21.16 -11.24
C ILE A 83 18.66 -22.60 -11.54
N ASP A 84 17.87 -23.31 -12.33
CA ASP A 84 18.14 -24.65 -12.83
C ASP A 84 17.48 -24.84 -14.21
N ASP A 85 17.43 -26.08 -14.70
CA ASP A 85 16.94 -26.42 -16.04
C ASP A 85 15.45 -26.14 -16.25
N SER A 86 14.70 -25.91 -15.17
CA SER A 86 13.24 -25.74 -15.17
C SER A 86 12.79 -24.46 -14.47
N ARG A 87 13.70 -23.68 -13.87
CA ARG A 87 13.34 -22.52 -13.06
C ARG A 87 14.12 -21.27 -13.41
N ILE A 88 13.40 -20.16 -13.53
CA ILE A 88 13.94 -18.83 -13.82
C ILE A 88 13.55 -17.87 -12.70
N LEU A 89 14.51 -17.06 -12.26
CA LEU A 89 14.28 -15.89 -11.43
C LEU A 89 14.15 -14.66 -12.33
N ALA A 90 12.99 -14.01 -12.32
CA ALA A 90 12.84 -12.66 -12.87
C ALA A 90 13.01 -11.63 -11.76
N VAL A 91 13.80 -10.59 -12.04
CA VAL A 91 13.99 -9.42 -11.17
C VAL A 91 13.60 -8.19 -11.97
N ILE A 92 12.48 -7.57 -11.61
CA ILE A 92 11.96 -6.36 -12.26
C ILE A 92 12.25 -5.16 -11.38
N ILE A 93 12.76 -4.11 -12.00
CA ILE A 93 13.02 -2.82 -11.38
C ILE A 93 12.07 -1.80 -12.01
N THR A 94 11.45 -0.97 -11.19
CA THR A 94 10.61 0.14 -11.63
C THR A 94 11.35 1.48 -11.52
N THR A 95 10.84 2.52 -12.16
CA THR A 95 11.39 3.88 -11.99
C THR A 95 11.24 4.37 -10.55
N SER A 96 10.26 3.85 -9.80
CA SER A 96 10.08 4.09 -8.36
C SER A 96 11.11 3.41 -7.46
N GLY A 97 11.98 2.58 -8.05
CA GLY A 97 12.99 1.83 -7.31
C GLY A 97 12.47 0.55 -6.67
N PHE A 98 11.17 0.22 -6.85
CA PHE A 98 10.71 -1.11 -6.44
C PHE A 98 11.37 -2.18 -7.25
N VAL A 99 11.90 -3.16 -6.52
CA VAL A 99 12.38 -4.41 -7.07
C VAL A 99 11.36 -5.50 -6.75
N LYS A 100 10.96 -6.25 -7.77
CA LYS A 100 10.09 -7.40 -7.61
C LYS A 100 10.77 -8.63 -8.17
N ASN A 101 10.85 -9.66 -7.35
CA ASN A 101 11.39 -10.95 -7.74
C ASN A 101 10.29 -12.00 -7.87
N SER A 102 10.44 -12.90 -8.84
CA SER A 102 9.54 -14.05 -8.97
C SER A 102 10.31 -15.24 -9.50
N ILE A 103 10.13 -16.39 -8.85
CA ILE A 103 10.64 -17.67 -9.33
C ILE A 103 9.53 -18.33 -10.13
N MET A 104 9.91 -18.86 -11.29
CA MET A 104 8.99 -19.26 -12.32
C MET A 104 9.41 -20.62 -12.85
N ASP A 105 8.48 -21.58 -12.86
CA ASP A 105 8.68 -22.87 -13.50
C ASP A 105 8.44 -22.74 -15.01
N PHE A 106 9.37 -23.27 -15.81
CA PHE A 106 9.34 -23.28 -17.26
C PHE A 106 9.45 -24.72 -17.75
N GLU A 107 8.41 -25.23 -18.41
CA GLU A 107 8.36 -26.62 -18.88
C GLU A 107 9.33 -26.87 -20.05
N GLU A 108 9.68 -25.83 -20.80
CA GLU A 108 10.66 -25.89 -21.89
C GLU A 108 12.03 -25.41 -21.42
N HIS A 109 13.09 -26.12 -21.77
CA HIS A 109 14.46 -25.67 -21.52
C HIS A 109 14.77 -24.40 -22.33
N LEU A 110 14.98 -23.28 -21.63
CA LEU A 110 15.49 -22.05 -22.21
C LEU A 110 17.02 -22.02 -22.08
N THR A 111 17.70 -21.93 -23.21
CA THR A 111 19.16 -21.74 -23.23
C THR A 111 19.52 -20.38 -22.67
N ARG A 112 20.74 -20.23 -22.11
CA ARG A 112 21.24 -18.92 -21.65
C ARG A 112 21.16 -17.85 -22.74
N GLN A 113 21.45 -18.22 -23.99
CA GLN A 113 21.42 -17.30 -25.11
C GLN A 113 20.00 -16.83 -25.46
N GLU A 114 19.00 -17.72 -25.36
CA GLU A 114 17.59 -17.33 -25.52
C GLU A 114 17.15 -16.41 -24.38
N LEU A 115 17.53 -16.73 -23.14
CA LEU A 115 17.21 -15.91 -21.97
C LEU A 115 17.75 -14.48 -22.13
N THR A 116 19.02 -14.34 -22.52
CA THR A 116 19.64 -13.03 -22.80
C THR A 116 18.87 -12.26 -23.88
N ARG A 117 18.50 -12.93 -24.98
CA ARG A 117 17.71 -12.30 -26.06
C ARG A 117 16.33 -11.84 -25.58
N ILE A 118 15.67 -12.63 -24.74
CA ILE A 118 14.39 -12.26 -24.15
C ILE A 118 14.58 -11.05 -23.22
N THR A 119 15.59 -11.06 -22.36
CA THR A 119 15.90 -9.95 -21.46
C THR A 119 16.14 -8.64 -22.23
N GLU A 120 16.96 -8.67 -23.29
CA GLU A 120 17.23 -7.51 -24.14
C GLU A 120 15.95 -6.98 -24.81
N PHE A 121 15.15 -7.88 -25.37
CA PHE A 121 13.87 -7.55 -26.00
C PHE A 121 12.88 -6.91 -25.01
N LEU A 122 12.71 -7.50 -23.83
CA LEU A 122 11.80 -6.98 -22.82
C LEU A 122 12.23 -5.58 -22.35
N ASN A 123 13.53 -5.38 -22.13
CA ASN A 123 14.04 -4.09 -21.72
C ASN A 123 13.83 -3.00 -22.78
N SER A 124 14.03 -3.32 -24.08
CA SER A 124 13.84 -2.34 -25.15
C SER A 124 12.37 -1.99 -25.40
N GLU A 125 11.46 -2.95 -25.20
CA GLU A 125 10.04 -2.79 -25.55
C GLU A 125 9.17 -2.25 -24.42
N LEU A 126 9.56 -2.53 -23.17
CA LEU A 126 8.77 -2.17 -22.00
C LEU A 126 9.24 -0.89 -21.32
N GLU A 127 10.35 -0.29 -21.76
CA GLU A 127 10.81 0.99 -21.23
C GLU A 127 9.70 2.05 -21.31
N GLY A 128 9.37 2.66 -20.18
CA GLY A 128 8.32 3.67 -20.10
C GLY A 128 6.88 3.12 -20.04
N VAL A 129 6.68 1.80 -20.13
CA VAL A 129 5.35 1.16 -20.03
C VAL A 129 4.97 0.97 -18.57
N SER A 130 3.70 1.25 -18.22
CA SER A 130 3.20 0.98 -16.87
C SER A 130 3.11 -0.53 -16.63
N LEU A 131 3.45 -1.00 -15.43
CA LEU A 131 3.39 -2.44 -15.14
C LEU A 131 1.99 -3.05 -15.37
N GLY A 132 0.94 -2.27 -15.15
CA GLY A 132 -0.44 -2.68 -15.40
C GLY A 132 -0.77 -2.87 -16.88
N ASP A 133 -0.06 -2.18 -17.78
CA ASP A 133 -0.31 -2.20 -19.22
C ASP A 133 0.55 -3.24 -19.97
N ILE A 134 1.64 -3.73 -19.37
CA ILE A 134 2.59 -4.69 -20.00
C ILE A 134 1.86 -5.89 -20.62
N LYS A 135 0.94 -6.50 -19.87
CA LYS A 135 0.19 -7.68 -20.36
C LYS A 135 -0.61 -7.35 -21.62
N SER A 136 -1.34 -6.24 -21.61
CA SER A 136 -2.16 -5.79 -22.74
C SER A 136 -1.29 -5.41 -23.94
N TYR A 137 -0.15 -4.75 -23.67
CA TYR A 137 0.83 -4.37 -24.67
C TYR A 137 1.39 -5.59 -25.41
N LEU A 138 1.88 -6.61 -24.67
CA LEU A 138 2.43 -7.83 -25.27
C LEU A 138 1.37 -8.67 -25.99
N THR A 139 0.16 -8.74 -25.43
CA THR A 139 -0.96 -9.45 -26.08
C THR A 139 -1.28 -8.82 -27.43
N ARG A 140 -1.29 -7.49 -27.55
CA ARG A 140 -1.48 -6.80 -28.83
C ARG A 140 -0.36 -7.13 -29.81
N LYS A 141 0.90 -7.05 -29.36
CA LYS A 141 2.07 -7.33 -30.20
C LYS A 141 2.08 -8.77 -30.72
N LEU A 142 1.69 -9.74 -29.89
CA LEU A 142 1.54 -11.14 -30.30
C LEU A 142 0.53 -11.34 -31.44
N LEU A 143 -0.54 -10.53 -31.50
CA LEU A 143 -1.56 -10.63 -32.55
C LEU A 143 -1.05 -10.13 -33.91
N GLU A 144 -0.10 -9.19 -33.90
CA GLU A 144 0.47 -8.53 -35.08
C GLU A 144 1.54 -9.38 -35.78
N GLU A 145 2.12 -10.35 -35.08
CA GLU A 145 3.29 -11.09 -35.52
C GLU A 145 2.94 -12.50 -36.07
N ARG A 146 3.78 -13.00 -36.98
CA ARG A 146 3.62 -14.32 -37.61
C ARG A 146 4.96 -15.09 -37.59
N ASP A 147 4.88 -16.40 -37.81
CA ASP A 147 6.03 -17.31 -37.96
C ASP A 147 6.96 -17.41 -36.74
N SER A 148 8.26 -17.63 -36.93
CA SER A 148 9.21 -17.97 -35.85
C SER A 148 9.34 -16.90 -34.76
N PHE A 149 9.02 -15.64 -35.08
CA PHE A 149 9.04 -14.55 -34.11
C PHE A 149 7.88 -14.64 -33.12
N TYR A 150 6.74 -15.22 -33.53
CA TYR A 150 5.61 -15.50 -32.64
C TYR A 150 6.02 -16.40 -31.47
N THR A 151 6.76 -17.49 -31.74
CA THR A 151 7.21 -18.41 -30.68
C THR A 151 8.14 -17.72 -29.68
N PHE A 152 9.03 -16.85 -30.16
CA PHE A 152 9.91 -16.04 -29.30
C PHE A 152 9.10 -15.06 -28.43
N LEU A 153 8.19 -14.30 -29.05
CA LEU A 153 7.32 -13.37 -28.33
C LEU A 153 6.43 -14.07 -27.33
N LYS A 154 5.91 -15.25 -27.67
CA LYS A 154 5.06 -16.03 -26.78
C LYS A 154 5.81 -16.41 -25.52
N ARG A 155 7.06 -16.90 -25.65
CA ARG A 155 7.92 -17.20 -24.49
C ARG A 155 8.18 -15.97 -23.63
N ALA A 156 8.47 -14.82 -24.24
CA ALA A 156 8.64 -13.56 -23.51
C ALA A 156 7.35 -13.13 -22.79
N ALA A 157 6.19 -13.29 -23.42
CA ALA A 157 4.89 -13.00 -22.83
C ALA A 157 4.51 -14.00 -21.73
N ASP A 158 4.88 -15.27 -21.87
CA ASP A 158 4.64 -16.33 -20.88
C ASP A 158 5.42 -16.03 -19.60
N ILE A 159 6.70 -15.65 -19.70
CA ILE A 159 7.53 -15.17 -18.58
C ILE A 159 6.81 -14.04 -17.82
N LEU A 160 6.21 -13.11 -18.56
CA LEU A 160 5.54 -11.94 -18.01
C LEU A 160 4.09 -12.17 -17.57
N SER A 161 3.51 -13.32 -17.91
CA SER A 161 2.14 -13.69 -17.56
C SER A 161 2.04 -14.44 -16.22
N ILE A 162 3.17 -14.73 -15.58
CA ILE A 162 3.21 -15.56 -14.38
C ILE A 162 2.56 -14.84 -13.18
N PRO A 163 1.64 -15.51 -12.47
CA PRO A 163 1.01 -14.94 -11.28
C PRO A 163 2.05 -14.48 -10.27
N GLY A 164 1.98 -13.21 -9.91
CA GLY A 164 2.90 -12.60 -8.95
C GLY A 164 3.80 -11.55 -9.59
N LEU A 165 4.22 -11.69 -10.85
CA LEU A 165 5.17 -10.75 -11.47
C LEU A 165 4.58 -9.34 -11.62
N PHE A 166 3.32 -9.23 -12.03
CA PHE A 166 2.56 -7.97 -12.11
C PHE A 166 1.26 -7.98 -11.31
N LYS A 167 1.03 -9.03 -10.52
CA LYS A 167 -0.16 -9.12 -9.68
C LYS A 167 0.05 -8.21 -8.46
N THR A 168 -0.61 -7.05 -8.49
CA THR A 168 -0.83 -6.20 -7.32
C THR A 168 -2.27 -5.77 -7.36
N ASP A 169 -3.11 -6.46 -6.61
CA ASP A 169 -4.35 -5.85 -6.19
C ASP A 169 -4.01 -4.89 -5.06
N ASP A 170 -4.66 -3.72 -5.06
CA ASP A 170 -4.58 -2.77 -3.96
C ASP A 170 -5.00 -3.53 -2.70
N HIS A 171 -4.02 -3.91 -1.88
CA HIS A 171 -4.28 -4.63 -0.65
C HIS A 171 -4.27 -3.65 0.51
N LEU A 172 -5.27 -3.77 1.35
CA LEU A 172 -5.43 -2.96 2.55
C LEU A 172 -5.18 -3.85 3.75
N TYR A 173 -4.04 -3.64 4.40
CA TYR A 173 -3.74 -4.20 5.70
C TYR A 173 -4.50 -3.43 6.77
N PHE A 174 -4.96 -4.16 7.77
CA PHE A 174 -5.85 -3.65 8.78
C PHE A 174 -5.53 -4.30 10.13
N ASP A 175 -5.30 -3.48 11.15
CA ASP A 175 -5.12 -3.93 12.53
C ASP A 175 -5.84 -2.98 13.50
N GLY A 176 -6.04 -3.40 14.74
CA GLY A 176 -6.67 -2.58 15.77
C GLY A 176 -8.18 -2.65 15.87
N THR A 177 -8.83 -3.64 15.24
CA THR A 177 -10.28 -3.87 15.40
C THR A 177 -10.66 -4.03 16.88
N ALA A 178 -9.85 -4.77 17.66
CA ALA A 178 -10.12 -4.94 19.08
C ALA A 178 -9.92 -3.62 19.87
N CYS A 179 -8.90 -2.84 19.52
CA CYS A 179 -8.61 -1.56 20.16
C CYS A 179 -9.75 -0.57 19.97
N ILE A 180 -10.21 -0.36 18.74
CA ILE A 180 -11.29 0.58 18.46
C ILE A 180 -12.62 0.15 19.10
N MET A 181 -12.90 -1.15 19.18
CA MET A 181 -14.11 -1.69 19.84
C MET A 181 -14.13 -1.45 21.36
N SER A 182 -12.98 -1.14 21.97
CA SER A 182 -12.89 -0.78 23.38
C SER A 182 -13.32 0.67 23.69
N HIS A 183 -13.51 1.51 22.67
CA HIS A 183 -13.95 2.89 22.86
C HIS A 183 -15.43 2.97 23.24
N PRO A 184 -15.82 3.89 24.16
CA PRO A 184 -17.21 4.06 24.58
C PRO A 184 -18.19 4.27 23.41
N GLU A 185 -17.73 4.96 22.36
CA GLU A 185 -18.47 5.24 21.14
C GLU A 185 -18.92 3.97 20.39
N PHE A 186 -18.24 2.83 20.60
CA PHE A 186 -18.53 1.54 19.98
C PHE A 186 -19.47 0.63 20.80
N THR A 187 -20.00 1.12 21.92
CA THR A 187 -21.10 0.44 22.63
C THR A 187 -22.40 0.42 21.81
N ASP A 188 -22.54 1.32 20.83
CA ASP A 188 -23.62 1.27 19.84
C ASP A 188 -23.33 0.18 18.80
N ILE A 189 -24.12 -0.90 18.87
CA ILE A 189 -24.05 -2.05 17.95
C ILE A 189 -24.19 -1.62 16.48
N LYS A 190 -24.92 -0.53 16.18
CA LYS A 190 -25.03 -0.02 14.81
C LYS A 190 -23.69 0.50 14.30
N LYS A 191 -22.98 1.31 15.11
CA LYS A 191 -21.66 1.83 14.75
C LYS A 191 -20.64 0.71 14.61
N ALA A 192 -20.61 -0.22 15.56
CA ALA A 192 -19.72 -1.38 15.50
C ALA A 192 -19.95 -2.20 14.22
N ARG A 193 -21.21 -2.43 13.83
CA ARG A 193 -21.56 -3.17 12.61
C ARG A 193 -21.19 -2.43 11.33
N LEU A 194 -21.42 -1.11 11.28
CA LEU A 194 -21.03 -0.29 10.12
C LEU A 194 -19.52 -0.31 9.94
N PHE A 195 -18.77 -0.16 11.03
CA PHE A 195 -17.32 -0.26 10.99
C PHE A 195 -16.82 -1.63 10.54
N LEU A 196 -17.37 -2.73 11.08
CA LEU A 196 -17.01 -4.08 10.63
C LEU A 196 -17.31 -4.29 9.14
N ARG A 197 -18.41 -3.72 8.63
CA ARG A 197 -18.71 -3.74 7.19
C ARG A 197 -17.68 -2.97 6.37
N ALA A 198 -17.18 -1.84 6.85
CA ALA A 198 -16.09 -1.12 6.18
C ALA A 198 -14.80 -1.96 6.11
N CYS A 199 -14.52 -2.75 7.16
CA CYS A 199 -13.36 -3.65 7.21
C CYS A 199 -13.52 -4.86 6.27
N GLU A 200 -14.74 -5.37 6.10
CA GLU A 200 -15.07 -6.49 5.22
C GLU A 200 -15.12 -6.05 3.74
N ASP A 201 -15.92 -5.03 3.41
CA ASP A 201 -16.06 -4.46 2.06
C ASP A 201 -15.15 -3.23 1.91
N LYS A 202 -13.85 -3.52 1.79
CA LYS A 202 -12.75 -2.55 1.75
C LYS A 202 -12.83 -1.53 0.60
N LYS A 203 -13.77 -1.65 -0.34
CA LYS A 203 -13.87 -0.80 -1.54
C LYS A 203 -14.01 0.69 -1.20
N GLY A 204 -14.84 1.03 -0.22
CA GLY A 204 -15.03 2.42 0.20
C GLY A 204 -13.76 3.05 0.75
N LEU A 205 -13.05 2.29 1.61
CA LEU A 205 -11.77 2.70 2.19
C LEU A 205 -10.66 2.79 1.15
N LEU A 206 -10.58 1.81 0.25
CA LEU A 206 -9.63 1.82 -0.86
C LEU A 206 -9.81 3.05 -1.74
N ASN A 207 -11.06 3.39 -2.10
CA ASN A 207 -11.35 4.58 -2.89
C ASN A 207 -10.95 5.87 -2.18
N LEU A 208 -11.23 5.99 -0.87
CA LEU A 208 -10.86 7.16 -0.07
C LEU A 208 -9.34 7.32 -0.01
N LEU A 209 -8.62 6.28 0.40
CA LEU A 209 -7.15 6.32 0.46
C LEU A 209 -6.54 6.58 -0.91
N ASN A 210 -7.13 6.01 -1.96
CA ASN A 210 -6.66 6.22 -3.31
C ASN A 210 -6.82 7.67 -3.80
N GLN A 211 -7.85 8.39 -3.35
CA GLN A 211 -8.02 9.81 -3.66
C GLN A 211 -7.05 10.69 -2.86
N ASP A 212 -6.87 10.41 -1.56
CA ASP A 212 -5.96 11.15 -0.70
C ASP A 212 -4.49 11.02 -1.14
N MET A 213 -4.12 9.89 -1.76
CA MET A 213 -2.77 9.68 -2.33
C MET A 213 -2.37 10.70 -3.40
N GLU A 214 -3.33 11.31 -4.08
CA GLU A 214 -3.06 12.31 -5.13
C GLU A 214 -2.82 13.71 -4.53
N LEU A 215 -2.97 13.87 -3.21
CA LEU A 215 -2.80 15.12 -2.49
C LEU A 215 -1.56 15.06 -1.58
N GLU A 216 -0.90 16.20 -1.37
CA GLU A 216 0.23 16.27 -0.46
C GLU A 216 -0.20 16.48 1.00
N GLY A 217 0.64 15.99 1.92
CA GLY A 217 0.47 16.14 3.36
C GLY A 217 -0.59 15.23 3.97
N VAL A 218 -0.83 15.42 5.26
CA VAL A 218 -1.83 14.66 6.02
C VAL A 218 -3.23 15.15 5.70
N LYS A 219 -4.18 14.22 5.49
CA LYS A 219 -5.62 14.53 5.36
C LYS A 219 -6.39 14.00 6.55
N ILE A 220 -7.41 14.76 6.93
CA ILE A 220 -8.27 14.46 8.06
C ILE A 220 -9.69 14.56 7.53
N HIS A 221 -10.47 13.50 7.63
CA HIS A 221 -11.89 13.48 7.30
C HIS A 221 -12.68 13.14 8.56
N ILE A 222 -13.69 13.93 8.87
CA ILE A 222 -14.43 13.89 10.14
C ILE A 222 -15.91 13.68 9.84
N GLY A 223 -16.45 12.57 10.35
CA GLY A 223 -17.87 12.27 10.31
C GLY A 223 -18.42 12.30 8.88
N LYS A 224 -19.33 13.23 8.61
CA LYS A 224 -20.01 13.34 7.30
C LYS A 224 -19.13 13.78 6.13
N GLU A 225 -17.89 14.18 6.38
CA GLU A 225 -16.91 14.45 5.31
C GLU A 225 -16.46 13.16 4.62
N ASN A 226 -16.59 12.02 5.29
CA ASN A 226 -16.20 10.73 4.73
C ASN A 226 -17.08 10.34 3.54
N ILE A 227 -16.44 10.09 2.40
CA ILE A 227 -17.09 9.57 1.19
C ILE A 227 -17.59 8.12 1.35
N CYS A 228 -16.99 7.36 2.28
CA CYS A 228 -17.39 5.99 2.61
C CYS A 228 -18.51 6.03 3.65
N ASN A 229 -19.70 5.58 3.24
CA ASN A 229 -20.92 5.65 4.05
C ASN A 229 -20.78 4.91 5.40
N GLU A 230 -20.04 3.81 5.42
CA GLU A 230 -19.83 2.95 6.57
C GLU A 230 -19.04 3.64 7.70
N ILE A 231 -18.31 4.72 7.40
CA ILE A 231 -17.49 5.45 8.37
C ILE A 231 -17.94 6.90 8.58
N GLN A 232 -19.16 7.27 8.17
CA GLN A 232 -19.70 8.63 8.34
C GLN A 232 -19.89 9.09 9.80
N GLU A 233 -19.74 8.18 10.76
CA GLU A 233 -19.75 8.50 12.21
C GLU A 233 -18.36 8.40 12.84
N LEU A 234 -17.32 8.22 12.03
CA LEU A 234 -15.93 8.06 12.43
C LEU A 234 -15.07 9.19 11.84
N SER A 235 -13.83 9.26 12.28
CA SER A 235 -12.81 10.06 11.63
C SER A 235 -11.72 9.18 11.06
N ILE A 236 -11.14 9.60 9.95
CA ILE A 236 -9.97 8.98 9.35
C ILE A 236 -8.90 10.04 9.13
N VAL A 237 -7.67 9.73 9.55
CA VAL A 237 -6.48 10.53 9.25
C VAL A 237 -5.61 9.72 8.31
N THR A 238 -5.19 10.29 7.20
CA THR A 238 -4.42 9.62 6.16
C THR A 238 -3.08 10.33 5.93
N CYS A 239 -2.04 9.56 5.65
CA CYS A 239 -0.71 10.07 5.32
C CYS A 239 -0.10 9.22 4.22
N ASN A 240 0.55 9.85 3.25
CA ASN A 240 1.21 9.14 2.16
C ASN A 240 2.61 8.71 2.58
N TYR A 241 3.02 7.50 2.23
CA TYR A 241 4.40 7.07 2.37
C TYR A 241 5.07 7.02 1.00
N LYS A 242 6.37 7.35 1.01
CA LYS A 242 7.17 7.54 -0.19
C LYS A 242 8.37 6.60 -0.21
N VAL A 243 8.78 6.21 -1.41
CA VAL A 243 10.01 5.47 -1.68
C VAL A 243 10.72 6.23 -2.79
N ASN A 244 11.98 6.64 -2.57
CA ASN A 244 12.71 7.50 -3.51
C ASN A 244 11.92 8.74 -3.95
N ASP A 245 11.31 9.46 -2.99
CA ASP A 245 10.45 10.63 -3.17
C ASP A 245 9.13 10.42 -3.96
N MET A 246 8.88 9.21 -4.46
CA MET A 246 7.63 8.86 -5.12
C MET A 246 6.59 8.39 -4.12
N THR A 247 5.37 8.92 -4.19
CA THR A 247 4.23 8.42 -3.42
C THR A 247 3.84 7.04 -3.95
N VAL A 248 3.91 6.04 -3.09
CA VAL A 248 3.71 4.65 -3.48
C VAL A 248 2.46 4.04 -2.85
N GLY A 249 2.09 4.49 -1.65
CA GLY A 249 0.88 4.09 -0.96
C GLY A 249 0.47 5.09 0.13
N ALA A 250 -0.51 4.71 0.94
CA ALA A 250 -0.98 5.51 2.06
C ALA A 250 -1.16 4.66 3.32
N ILE A 251 -0.97 5.30 4.47
CA ILE A 251 -1.34 4.78 5.78
C ILE A 251 -2.50 5.59 6.34
N ALA A 252 -3.28 4.99 7.23
CA ALA A 252 -4.37 5.69 7.88
C ALA A 252 -4.67 5.19 9.29
N ALA A 253 -5.27 6.08 10.08
CA ALA A 253 -5.84 5.77 11.39
C ALA A 253 -7.34 6.07 11.37
N ILE A 254 -8.18 5.09 11.73
CA ILE A 254 -9.64 5.23 11.82
C ILE A 254 -10.05 5.11 13.28
N GLY A 255 -10.80 6.10 13.77
CA GLY A 255 -11.27 6.16 15.15
C GLY A 255 -12.60 6.92 15.30
N PRO A 256 -13.11 7.05 16.52
CA PRO A 256 -14.25 7.94 16.78
C PRO A 256 -13.89 9.40 16.44
N THR A 257 -14.90 10.24 16.22
CA THR A 257 -14.70 11.70 15.99
C THR A 257 -14.03 12.40 17.18
N ARG A 258 -14.11 11.81 18.38
CA ARG A 258 -13.36 12.25 19.54
C ARG A 258 -12.07 11.46 19.69
N MET A 259 -10.99 11.95 19.08
CA MET A 259 -9.66 11.33 19.17
C MET A 259 -8.53 12.36 19.27
N GLU A 260 -7.33 11.90 19.61
CA GLU A 260 -6.12 12.69 19.78
C GLU A 260 -5.49 13.03 18.41
N TYR A 261 -6.14 13.87 17.61
CA TYR A 261 -5.73 14.19 16.23
C TYR A 261 -4.24 14.54 16.12
N GLY A 262 -3.72 15.43 16.97
CA GLY A 262 -2.31 15.86 16.91
C GLY A 262 -1.33 14.71 17.15
N LYS A 263 -1.68 13.78 18.06
CA LYS A 263 -0.90 12.57 18.29
C LYS A 263 -0.93 11.66 17.07
N ILE A 264 -2.11 11.42 16.52
CA ILE A 264 -2.31 10.54 15.35
C ILE A 264 -1.52 11.05 14.15
N ILE A 265 -1.57 12.35 13.86
CA ILE A 265 -0.79 12.99 12.78
C ILE A 265 0.70 12.68 12.96
N SER A 266 1.23 12.95 14.16
CA SER A 266 2.66 12.73 14.47
C SER A 266 3.07 11.27 14.31
N VAL A 267 2.21 10.33 14.74
CA VAL A 267 2.45 8.89 14.60
C VAL A 267 2.46 8.48 13.13
N LEU A 268 1.48 8.94 12.34
CA LEU A 268 1.41 8.62 10.93
C LEU A 268 2.63 9.18 10.18
N GLU A 269 2.99 10.44 10.37
CA GLU A 269 4.17 11.03 9.71
C GLU A 269 5.47 10.29 10.04
N TYR A 270 5.62 9.83 11.29
CA TYR A 270 6.80 9.04 11.67
C TYR A 270 6.78 7.65 11.01
N ILE A 271 5.64 6.95 11.07
CA ILE A 271 5.49 5.63 10.44
C ILE A 271 5.65 5.71 8.93
N SER A 272 5.14 6.75 8.26
CA SER A 272 5.28 6.91 6.80
C SER A 272 6.74 7.05 6.39
N ASN A 273 7.55 7.75 7.21
CA ASN A 273 8.97 7.92 6.96
C ASN A 273 9.76 6.63 7.20
N GLU A 274 9.52 5.94 8.32
CA GLU A 274 10.22 4.68 8.62
C GLU A 274 9.80 3.55 7.67
N LEU A 275 8.51 3.49 7.29
CA LEU A 275 8.02 2.54 6.30
C LEU A 275 8.67 2.79 4.93
N GLY A 276 8.79 4.05 4.50
CA GLY A 276 9.48 4.41 3.26
C GLY A 276 10.93 3.90 3.23
N LYS A 277 11.69 4.13 4.31
CA LYS A 277 13.07 3.65 4.46
C LYS A 277 13.18 2.13 4.47
N GLU A 278 12.28 1.45 5.18
CA GLU A 278 12.26 -0.02 5.21
C GLU A 278 12.03 -0.58 3.81
N MET A 279 11.12 0.01 3.05
CA MET A 279 10.84 -0.38 1.68
C MET A 279 12.00 -0.13 0.72
N GLU A 280 12.76 0.95 0.91
CA GLU A 280 14.00 1.20 0.17
C GLU A 280 15.08 0.15 0.46
N SER A 281 15.06 -0.46 1.65
CA SER A 281 16.02 -1.51 2.02
C SER A 281 15.63 -2.91 1.52
N LEU A 282 14.33 -3.14 1.29
CA LEU A 282 13.78 -4.40 0.78
C LEU A 282 13.80 -4.49 -0.75
N GLY A 283 13.93 -3.36 -1.45
CA GLY A 283 14.11 -3.28 -2.91
C GLY A 283 15.57 -3.35 -3.31
#